data_AF-A0A814MHM8-F1
#
_entry.id   AF-A0A814MHM8-F1
#
_cell.length_a   1.000
_cell.length_b   1.000
_cell.length_c   1.000
_cell.angle_alpha   90.00
_cell.angle_beta   90.00
_cell.angle_gamma   90.00
#
_symmetry.space_group_name_H-M   'P 1'
#
loop_
_entity.id
_entity.type
_entity.pdbx_description
1 polymer ?
#
loop_
_entity_poly.entity_id
_entity_poly.type
_entity_poly.pdbx_seq_one_letter_code
_entity_poly.pdbx_strand_id
1 'polypeptide(L)'
;MMLNSSVYWLLYLTICISFVNAFVPQPVIADGALSGDSITHTEITEIAFIRSLARFFYETRIAPNNNNNGTVNQQDYFTKQHTIDDLYKLAYPEYSDAQIEFYSLPLKFTLDLVMTYNALVDLDPDTKKLSPAHFDSETFNNGSRRIILLRQKVVSDSRTADNDLTDARQKTGQLLHTLQDFYSHSNWVEMGNTDVNTLIGRNETVGQVAAPNQATCSDTGCTKKTQKCSLWQQITIRKCPLVYYDCTDNILAAINSQRILTSGYLFNQTGENGQPLNKPANVGKCSHGSVLDDSANVPAIGGINKDSNSLLFSPHASLHYQAVEFAINASEHFFNELRQEIGNDNFDRLFVINPADAVAQAISNEVAQGKRFRLFTSTLTASLEKSDSFLTDLKNSVKSAYDKVKSFFTNLFSKTSINVPTYDLSDLIANIKDASNVHAAPLVMNGKNIRRKKRFIDALKKRQLGD
;
A
#
# COMPACT_ATOMS: atom_id res chain seq x y z
N MET A 1 -14.37 -46.83 -4.67
CA MET A 1 -14.04 -45.56 -5.36
C MET A 1 -14.26 -44.42 -4.39
N MET A 2 -13.25 -44.09 -3.58
CA MET A 2 -13.26 -42.92 -2.70
C MET A 2 -12.12 -42.03 -3.18
N LEU A 3 -12.46 -40.90 -3.79
CA LEU A 3 -11.49 -39.88 -4.19
C LEU A 3 -11.24 -38.96 -2.99
N ASN A 4 -9.95 -38.82 -2.69
CA ASN A 4 -9.29 -38.30 -1.51
C ASN A 4 -9.75 -36.94 -0.96
N SER A 5 -9.94 -36.92 0.37
CA SER A 5 -10.14 -35.77 1.27
C SER A 5 -8.95 -34.80 1.34
N SER A 6 -7.83 -35.12 0.68
CA SER A 6 -6.60 -34.32 0.63
C SER A 6 -6.76 -33.01 -0.17
N VAL A 7 -7.74 -32.93 -1.07
CA VAL A 7 -8.00 -31.72 -1.88
C VAL A 7 -8.69 -30.63 -1.06
N TYR A 8 -9.50 -31.01 -0.07
CA TYR A 8 -10.17 -30.06 0.84
C TYR A 8 -9.20 -29.45 1.87
N TRP A 9 -8.15 -30.18 2.28
CA TRP A 9 -7.13 -29.70 3.21
C TRP A 9 -6.21 -28.62 2.61
N LEU A 10 -5.88 -28.72 1.32
CA LEU A 10 -5.10 -27.69 0.60
C LEU A 10 -5.92 -26.40 0.34
N LEU A 11 -7.25 -26.52 0.18
CA LEU A 11 -8.15 -25.38 0.05
C LEU A 11 -8.35 -24.62 1.38
N TYR A 12 -8.31 -25.31 2.52
CA TYR A 12 -8.58 -24.69 3.83
C TYR A 12 -7.36 -23.98 4.42
N LEU A 13 -6.15 -24.51 4.21
CA LEU A 13 -4.91 -23.85 4.67
C LEU A 13 -4.60 -22.57 3.87
N THR A 14 -5.08 -22.46 2.64
CA THR A 14 -4.95 -21.24 1.81
C THR A 14 -5.94 -20.15 2.24
N ILE A 15 -7.09 -20.50 2.82
CA ILE A 15 -8.08 -19.52 3.27
C ILE A 15 -7.59 -18.72 4.50
N CYS A 16 -6.86 -19.34 5.44
CA CYS A 16 -6.38 -18.62 6.63
C CYS A 16 -5.05 -17.85 6.44
N ILE A 17 -4.38 -17.99 5.29
CA ILE A 17 -3.08 -17.36 5.00
C ILE A 17 -3.22 -16.03 4.21
N SER A 18 -4.45 -15.59 3.93
CA SER A 18 -4.74 -14.69 2.80
C SER A 18 -5.42 -13.35 3.16
N PHE A 19 -5.43 -12.93 4.43
CA PHE A 19 -6.24 -11.78 4.89
C PHE A 19 -5.45 -10.63 5.50
N VAL A 20 -4.27 -10.33 4.97
CA VAL A 20 -3.57 -9.05 5.20
C VAL A 20 -2.88 -8.60 3.92
N ASN A 21 -3.68 -8.27 2.91
CA ASN A 21 -3.27 -7.35 1.86
C ASN A 21 -4.39 -6.32 1.82
N ALA A 22 -4.07 -5.02 1.88
CA ALA A 22 -5.00 -4.06 1.30
C ALA A 22 -5.26 -4.48 -0.14
N PHE A 23 -6.49 -4.27 -0.57
CA PHE A 23 -7.15 -4.82 -1.75
C PHE A 23 -7.73 -6.23 -1.62
N VAL A 24 -8.87 -6.34 -2.30
CA VAL A 24 -9.87 -7.40 -2.37
C VAL A 24 -9.34 -8.79 -1.93
N PRO A 25 -10.06 -9.50 -1.04
CA PRO A 25 -9.62 -10.79 -0.50
C PRO A 25 -9.15 -11.74 -1.60
N GLN A 26 -8.01 -12.41 -1.35
CA GLN A 26 -7.30 -13.30 -2.28
C GLN A 26 -8.16 -14.29 -3.10
N PRO A 27 -9.34 -14.77 -2.66
CA PRO A 27 -10.25 -15.51 -3.56
C PRO A 27 -10.80 -14.73 -4.78
N VAL A 28 -10.71 -13.38 -4.81
CA VAL A 28 -11.00 -12.58 -6.02
C VAL A 28 -9.80 -12.52 -6.99
N ILE A 29 -8.59 -12.79 -6.48
CA ILE A 29 -7.33 -12.87 -7.23
C ILE A 29 -7.19 -14.25 -7.93
N ALA A 30 -7.82 -15.30 -7.39
CA ALA A 30 -7.66 -16.68 -7.86
C ALA A 30 -8.31 -16.98 -9.22
N ASP A 31 -9.22 -16.12 -9.72
CA ASP A 31 -9.98 -16.35 -10.95
C ASP A 31 -9.60 -15.38 -12.10
N GLY A 32 -8.45 -14.71 -12.00
CA GLY A 32 -7.94 -13.81 -13.04
C GLY A 32 -8.64 -12.44 -13.13
N ALA A 33 -9.46 -12.06 -12.14
CA ALA A 33 -10.15 -10.77 -12.11
C ALA A 33 -9.25 -9.59 -11.70
N LEU A 34 -8.28 -9.85 -10.83
CA LEU A 34 -7.05 -9.07 -10.75
C LEU A 34 -6.00 -9.96 -11.39
N SER A 35 -5.44 -9.57 -12.54
CA SER A 35 -4.24 -10.26 -12.99
C SER A 35 -3.23 -10.14 -11.85
N GLY A 36 -2.57 -11.23 -11.49
CA GLY A 36 -1.61 -11.23 -10.39
C GLY A 36 -0.40 -10.31 -10.59
N ASP A 37 -0.43 -9.43 -11.58
CA ASP A 37 0.64 -8.54 -12.00
C ASP A 37 0.35 -7.05 -11.65
N SER A 38 -0.80 -6.71 -11.03
CA SER A 38 -1.02 -5.36 -10.47
C SER A 38 -0.10 -5.10 -9.27
N ILE A 39 0.36 -3.87 -9.10
CA ILE A 39 1.23 -3.44 -8.00
C ILE A 39 0.42 -2.68 -6.96
N THR A 40 0.57 -3.04 -5.69
CA THR A 40 -0.21 -2.43 -4.58
C THR A 40 0.47 -1.20 -3.99
N HIS A 41 -0.29 -0.39 -3.22
CA HIS A 41 0.26 0.70 -2.40
C HIS A 41 1.35 0.26 -1.42
N THR A 42 1.23 -0.94 -0.85
CA THR A 42 2.26 -1.50 0.04
C THR A 42 3.54 -1.83 -0.73
N GLU A 43 3.43 -2.41 -1.93
CA GLU A 43 4.59 -2.70 -2.79
C GLU A 43 5.26 -1.41 -3.29
N ILE A 44 4.48 -0.38 -3.64
CA ILE A 44 4.98 0.97 -3.98
C ILE A 44 5.79 1.54 -2.80
N THR A 45 5.21 1.49 -1.60
CA THR A 45 5.84 1.99 -0.37
C THR A 45 7.15 1.27 -0.07
N GLU A 46 7.17 -0.07 -0.17
CA GLU A 46 8.38 -0.87 0.04
C GLU A 46 9.48 -0.49 -0.96
N ILE A 47 9.15 -0.38 -2.25
CA ILE A 47 10.12 -0.02 -3.30
C ILE A 47 10.71 1.36 -3.03
N ALA A 48 9.85 2.35 -2.79
CA ALA A 48 10.26 3.72 -2.53
C ALA A 48 11.15 3.82 -1.29
N PHE A 49 10.78 3.12 -0.21
CA PHE A 49 11.56 3.09 1.02
C PHE A 49 12.94 2.45 0.80
N ILE A 50 13.02 1.31 0.11
CA ILE A 50 14.30 0.65 -0.18
C ILE A 50 15.22 1.56 -1.00
N ARG A 51 14.70 2.32 -1.98
CA ARG A 51 15.51 3.29 -2.74
C ARG A 51 16.03 4.42 -1.85
N SER A 52 15.19 4.93 -0.94
CA SER A 52 15.62 5.94 0.04
C SER A 52 16.63 5.38 1.05
N LEU A 53 16.46 4.13 1.51
CA LEU A 53 17.39 3.43 2.39
C LEU A 53 18.75 3.18 1.72
N ALA A 54 18.76 2.87 0.42
CA ALA A 54 19.99 2.76 -0.35
C ALA A 54 20.75 4.09 -0.33
N ARG A 55 20.06 5.21 -0.56
CA ARG A 55 20.65 6.56 -0.44
C ARG A 55 21.15 6.82 0.98
N PHE A 56 20.36 6.48 1.99
CA PHE A 56 20.75 6.60 3.41
C PHE A 56 22.10 5.92 3.66
N PHE A 57 22.22 4.62 3.36
CA PHE A 57 23.45 3.86 3.62
C PHE A 57 24.61 4.29 2.74
N TYR A 58 24.34 4.68 1.49
CA TYR A 58 25.39 5.19 0.61
C TYR A 58 26.05 6.43 1.23
N GLU A 59 25.25 7.40 1.66
CA GLU A 59 25.74 8.67 2.18
C GLU A 59 26.33 8.56 3.60
N THR A 60 25.77 7.71 4.47
CA THR A 60 26.19 7.65 5.89
C THR A 60 27.27 6.61 6.18
N ARG A 61 27.42 5.59 5.32
CA ARG A 61 28.34 4.47 5.56
C ARG A 61 29.28 4.20 4.39
N ILE A 62 28.77 4.06 3.17
CA ILE A 62 29.57 3.57 2.04
C ILE A 62 30.51 4.65 1.51
N ALA A 63 29.99 5.81 1.12
CA ALA A 63 30.80 6.89 0.55
C ALA A 63 31.95 7.36 1.47
N PRO A 64 31.75 7.52 2.80
CA PRO A 64 32.85 7.83 3.72
C PRO A 64 33.92 6.75 3.79
N ASN A 65 33.55 5.47 3.66
CA ASN A 65 34.46 4.32 3.79
C ASN A 65 35.08 3.86 2.45
N ASN A 66 34.54 4.30 1.31
CA ASN A 66 35.00 3.96 -0.03
C ASN A 66 36.46 4.38 -0.31
N ASN A 67 37.05 5.25 0.50
CA ASN A 67 38.47 5.62 0.40
C ASN A 67 39.43 4.53 0.92
N ASN A 68 38.93 3.51 1.64
CA ASN A 68 39.79 2.65 2.45
C ASN A 68 39.85 1.17 2.06
N ASN A 69 38.91 0.56 1.31
CA ASN A 69 39.06 -0.85 0.87
C ASN A 69 38.05 -1.42 -0.16
N GLY A 70 37.43 -0.61 -1.03
CA GLY A 70 36.65 -1.15 -2.15
C GLY A 70 35.75 -0.11 -2.82
N THR A 71 35.82 -0.02 -4.15
CA THR A 71 34.97 0.88 -4.94
C THR A 71 33.61 0.25 -5.18
N VAL A 72 32.63 0.53 -4.31
CA VAL A 72 31.22 0.37 -4.70
C VAL A 72 30.95 1.37 -5.82
N ASN A 73 30.77 0.87 -7.05
CA ASN A 73 30.42 1.72 -8.18
C ASN A 73 29.06 2.36 -7.91
N GLN A 74 29.04 3.69 -7.82
CA GLN A 74 27.85 4.46 -7.46
C GLN A 74 26.71 4.24 -8.46
N GLN A 75 27.02 4.17 -9.75
CA GLN A 75 26.02 3.97 -10.79
C GLN A 75 25.39 2.57 -10.69
N ASP A 76 26.21 1.54 -10.50
CA ASP A 76 25.71 0.17 -10.35
C ASP A 76 24.89 0.02 -9.06
N TYR A 77 25.30 0.71 -7.98
CA TYR A 77 24.60 0.68 -6.71
C TYR A 77 23.17 1.22 -6.82
N PHE A 78 22.96 2.36 -7.47
CA PHE A 78 21.63 2.97 -7.59
C PHE A 78 20.78 2.39 -8.73
N THR A 79 21.38 1.71 -9.70
CA THR A 79 20.63 1.07 -10.80
C THR A 79 20.19 -0.37 -10.47
N LYS A 80 20.84 -1.01 -9.50
CA LYS A 80 20.49 -2.36 -9.05
C LYS A 80 19.30 -2.34 -8.08
N GLN A 81 18.46 -3.36 -8.19
CA GLN A 81 17.42 -3.61 -7.20
C GLN A 81 18.03 -4.31 -5.98
N HIS A 82 17.71 -3.82 -4.80
CA HIS A 82 18.14 -4.39 -3.53
C HIS A 82 16.95 -4.88 -2.70
N THR A 83 17.21 -5.85 -1.84
CA THR A 83 16.41 -6.08 -0.63
C THR A 83 16.99 -5.27 0.53
N ILE A 84 16.27 -5.17 1.65
CA ILE A 84 16.81 -4.58 2.87
C ILE A 84 18.11 -5.31 3.28
N ASP A 85 18.13 -6.64 3.25
CA ASP A 85 19.32 -7.42 3.63
C ASP A 85 20.51 -7.18 2.70
N ASP A 86 20.27 -7.05 1.39
CA ASP A 86 21.33 -6.68 0.44
C ASP A 86 21.95 -5.33 0.80
N LEU A 87 21.13 -4.36 1.20
CA LEU A 87 21.61 -3.03 1.60
C LEU A 87 22.42 -3.07 2.90
N TYR A 88 22.00 -3.84 3.90
CA TYR A 88 22.81 -4.03 5.12
C TYR A 88 24.12 -4.74 4.80
N LYS A 89 24.13 -5.76 3.93
CA LYS A 89 25.35 -6.46 3.52
C LYS A 89 26.36 -5.53 2.86
N LEU A 90 25.88 -4.60 2.03
CA LEU A 90 26.71 -3.60 1.38
C LEU A 90 27.20 -2.51 2.35
N ALA A 91 26.38 -2.13 3.33
CA ALA A 91 26.71 -1.10 4.32
C ALA A 91 27.62 -1.60 5.46
N TYR A 92 27.53 -2.90 5.78
CA TYR A 92 28.19 -3.58 6.89
C TYR A 92 28.88 -4.87 6.42
N PRO A 93 29.95 -4.78 5.60
CA PRO A 93 30.64 -5.95 5.05
C PRO A 93 31.27 -6.85 6.14
N GLU A 94 31.45 -6.34 7.35
CA GLU A 94 31.95 -7.07 8.52
C GLU A 94 30.90 -7.95 9.21
N TYR A 95 29.61 -7.79 8.90
CA TYR A 95 28.54 -8.58 9.50
C TYR A 95 28.39 -9.94 8.80
N SER A 96 28.23 -10.99 9.60
CA SER A 96 27.78 -12.30 9.11
C SER A 96 26.31 -12.25 8.67
N ASP A 97 25.87 -13.21 7.84
CA ASP A 97 24.47 -13.31 7.41
C ASP A 97 23.48 -13.33 8.59
N ALA A 98 23.84 -13.97 9.71
CA ALA A 98 23.02 -14.00 10.91
C ALA A 98 22.90 -12.61 11.58
N GLN A 99 23.99 -11.83 11.59
CA GLN A 99 23.97 -10.45 12.08
C GLN A 99 23.14 -9.54 11.17
N ILE A 100 23.23 -9.72 9.85
CA ILE A 100 22.40 -8.99 8.89
C ILE A 100 20.92 -9.23 9.16
N GLU A 101 20.52 -10.49 9.31
CA GLU A 101 19.13 -10.82 9.63
C GLU A 101 18.72 -10.20 10.98
N PHE A 102 19.57 -10.32 12.00
CA PHE A 102 19.31 -9.78 13.34
C PHE A 102 19.12 -8.25 13.37
N TYR A 103 20.02 -7.50 12.74
CA TYR A 103 20.00 -6.02 12.76
C TYR A 103 19.04 -5.40 11.76
N SER A 104 18.69 -6.09 10.66
CA SER A 104 17.68 -5.61 9.71
C SER A 104 16.23 -5.87 10.16
N LEU A 105 16.04 -6.81 11.09
CA LEU A 105 14.71 -7.24 11.51
C LEU A 105 13.85 -6.10 12.10
N PRO A 106 14.36 -5.23 13.00
CA PRO A 106 13.57 -4.10 13.51
C PRO A 106 13.09 -3.13 12.43
N LEU A 107 13.92 -2.87 11.42
CA LEU A 107 13.56 -2.03 10.29
C LEU A 107 12.43 -2.64 9.46
N LYS A 108 12.53 -3.93 9.13
CA LYS A 108 11.50 -4.67 8.39
C LYS A 108 10.15 -4.58 9.10
N PHE A 109 10.11 -4.79 10.42
CA PHE A 109 8.90 -4.62 11.22
C PHE A 109 8.34 -3.21 11.21
N THR A 110 9.23 -2.22 11.28
CA THR A 110 8.82 -0.82 11.25
C THR A 110 8.22 -0.45 9.90
N LEU A 111 8.79 -0.95 8.80
CA LEU A 111 8.26 -0.77 7.45
C LEU A 111 6.90 -1.48 7.27
N ASP A 112 6.74 -2.69 7.81
CA ASP A 112 5.46 -3.41 7.79
C ASP A 112 4.34 -2.60 8.46
N LEU A 113 4.64 -1.88 9.54
CA LEU A 113 3.67 -0.99 10.18
C LEU A 113 3.26 0.17 9.26
N VAL A 114 4.22 0.81 8.60
CA VAL A 114 3.95 1.89 7.65
C VAL A 114 3.09 1.38 6.48
N MET A 115 3.45 0.23 5.92
CA MET A 115 2.68 -0.42 4.86
C MET A 115 1.27 -0.80 5.33
N THR A 116 1.11 -1.24 6.57
CA THR A 116 -0.21 -1.55 7.15
C THR A 116 -1.07 -0.30 7.24
N TYR A 117 -0.55 0.82 7.72
CA TYR A 117 -1.33 2.06 7.85
C TYR A 117 -1.53 2.81 6.52
N ASN A 118 -0.71 2.51 5.52
CA ASN A 118 -0.99 2.84 4.13
C ASN A 118 -2.22 2.05 3.66
N ALA A 119 -2.15 0.72 3.72
CA ALA A 119 -3.23 -0.20 3.39
C ALA A 119 -4.58 0.08 4.09
N LEU A 120 -4.54 0.50 5.36
CA LEU A 120 -5.75 0.72 6.15
C LEU A 120 -6.56 1.94 5.68
N VAL A 121 -6.02 2.86 4.88
CA VAL A 121 -6.76 4.03 4.43
C VAL A 121 -8.02 3.64 3.64
N ASP A 122 -7.96 2.56 2.86
CA ASP A 122 -9.09 1.99 2.10
C ASP A 122 -10.13 1.26 2.97
N LEU A 123 -9.81 0.96 4.23
CA LEU A 123 -10.63 0.10 5.10
C LEU A 123 -11.17 0.83 6.33
N ASP A 124 -10.42 1.82 6.83
CA ASP A 124 -10.75 2.57 8.02
C ASP A 124 -12.05 3.37 7.79
N PRO A 125 -13.05 3.24 8.68
CA PRO A 125 -14.31 3.98 8.57
C PRO A 125 -14.15 5.49 8.38
N ASP A 126 -13.09 6.08 8.94
CA ASP A 126 -12.85 7.53 8.92
C ASP A 126 -12.24 8.00 7.59
N THR A 127 -11.57 7.11 6.83
CA THR A 127 -10.83 7.50 5.62
C THR A 127 -11.33 6.84 4.34
N LYS A 128 -11.90 5.62 4.39
CA LYS A 128 -12.29 4.84 3.20
C LYS A 128 -13.30 5.52 2.27
N LYS A 129 -13.98 6.56 2.75
CA LYS A 129 -14.95 7.37 2.01
C LYS A 129 -14.49 8.82 1.89
N LEU A 130 -13.41 9.20 2.55
CA LEU A 130 -12.98 10.58 2.63
C LEU A 130 -12.29 10.95 1.32
N SER A 131 -12.96 11.72 0.45
CA SER A 131 -12.41 12.06 -0.87
C SER A 131 -10.99 12.68 -0.80
N PRO A 132 -10.66 13.57 0.15
CA PRO A 132 -9.28 14.05 0.33
C PRO A 132 -8.24 12.98 0.68
N ALA A 133 -8.63 11.84 1.26
CA ALA A 133 -7.70 10.73 1.52
C ALA A 133 -7.31 9.97 0.24
N HIS A 134 -8.11 10.11 -0.81
CA HIS A 134 -8.01 9.37 -2.08
C HIS A 134 -7.87 10.29 -3.31
N PHE A 135 -7.76 11.61 -3.12
CA PHE A 135 -7.80 12.60 -4.22
C PHE A 135 -9.03 12.53 -5.12
N ASP A 136 -10.13 11.95 -4.65
CA ASP A 136 -11.38 11.84 -5.41
C ASP A 136 -12.13 13.18 -5.46
N SER A 137 -13.15 13.26 -6.30
CA SER A 137 -14.07 14.41 -6.41
C SER A 137 -13.40 15.75 -6.65
N GLU A 138 -12.25 15.74 -7.32
CA GLU A 138 -11.44 16.94 -7.59
C GLU A 138 -11.02 17.68 -6.30
N THR A 139 -10.99 16.98 -5.14
CA THR A 139 -10.61 17.54 -3.84
C THR A 139 -9.10 17.71 -3.66
N PHE A 140 -8.39 18.07 -4.74
CA PHE A 140 -6.93 18.15 -4.79
C PHE A 140 -6.32 19.05 -3.72
N ASN A 141 -6.92 20.21 -3.49
CA ASN A 141 -6.40 21.13 -2.49
C ASN A 141 -6.50 20.55 -1.08
N ASN A 142 -7.64 19.92 -0.76
CA ASN A 142 -7.87 19.27 0.53
C ASN A 142 -6.97 18.04 0.70
N GLY A 143 -6.76 17.25 -0.35
CA GLY A 143 -5.84 16.10 -0.34
C GLY A 143 -4.39 16.53 -0.10
N SER A 144 -3.93 17.58 -0.78
CA SER A 144 -2.60 18.13 -0.53
C SER A 144 -2.47 18.71 0.89
N ARG A 145 -3.50 19.42 1.37
CA ARG A 145 -3.54 19.90 2.76
C ARG A 145 -3.48 18.75 3.77
N ARG A 146 -4.18 17.65 3.52
CA ARG A 146 -4.10 16.43 4.34
C ARG A 146 -2.67 15.91 4.42
N ILE A 147 -1.97 15.83 3.29
CA ILE A 147 -0.56 15.42 3.24
C ILE A 147 0.33 16.37 4.06
N ILE A 148 0.13 17.69 3.91
CA ILE A 148 0.87 18.71 4.68
C ILE A 148 0.69 18.50 6.19
N LEU A 149 -0.55 18.32 6.66
CA LEU A 149 -0.87 18.13 8.08
C LEU A 149 -0.29 16.83 8.64
N LEU A 150 -0.38 15.73 7.87
CA LEU A 150 0.23 14.45 8.25
C LEU A 150 1.76 14.59 8.33
N ARG A 151 2.39 15.23 7.35
CA ARG A 151 3.84 15.48 7.33
C ARG A 151 4.29 16.31 8.53
N GLN A 152 3.57 17.39 8.85
CA GLN A 152 3.85 18.22 10.03
C GLN A 152 3.84 17.40 11.32
N LYS A 153 2.86 16.49 11.46
CA LYS A 153 2.79 15.59 12.62
C LYS A 153 3.99 14.63 12.66
N VAL A 154 4.33 13.99 11.54
CA VAL A 154 5.51 13.11 11.43
C VAL A 154 6.79 13.85 11.81
N VAL A 155 7.00 15.05 11.29
CA VAL A 155 8.19 15.88 11.56
C VAL A 155 8.26 16.30 13.02
N SER A 156 7.14 16.78 13.58
CA SER A 156 7.05 17.18 14.99
C SER A 156 7.36 16.02 15.94
N ASP A 157 6.79 14.84 15.68
CA ASP A 157 6.99 13.68 16.52
C ASP A 157 8.42 13.16 16.40
N SER A 158 8.98 13.16 15.19
CA SER A 158 10.33 12.66 14.92
C SER A 158 11.43 13.51 15.56
N ARG A 159 11.22 14.83 15.72
CA ARG A 159 12.20 15.74 16.33
C ARG A 159 12.21 15.70 17.87
N THR A 160 11.21 15.07 18.50
CA THR A 160 11.14 14.99 19.95
C THR A 160 11.83 13.71 20.43
N ALA A 161 12.96 13.85 21.13
CA ALA A 161 13.88 12.74 21.45
C ALA A 161 13.22 11.55 22.18
N ASP A 162 12.26 11.83 23.06
CA ASP A 162 11.58 10.82 23.89
C ASP A 162 10.18 10.45 23.39
N ASN A 163 9.75 10.97 22.24
CA ASN A 163 8.43 10.62 21.69
C ASN A 163 8.41 9.17 21.22
N ASP A 164 7.30 8.49 21.51
CA ASP A 164 6.88 7.32 20.76
C ASP A 164 6.63 7.72 19.29
N LEU A 165 7.30 7.02 18.39
CA LEU A 165 7.23 7.26 16.94
C LEU A 165 6.16 6.41 16.25
N THR A 166 5.34 5.70 17.01
CA THR A 166 4.25 4.89 16.45
C THR A 166 3.26 5.76 15.68
N ASP A 167 2.78 6.87 16.24
CA ASP A 167 1.88 7.77 15.50
C ASP A 167 2.56 8.34 14.25
N ALA A 168 3.84 8.72 14.33
CA ALA A 168 4.60 9.18 13.16
C ALA A 168 4.66 8.10 12.04
N ARG A 169 4.87 6.83 12.38
CA ARG A 169 4.87 5.72 11.40
C ARG A 169 3.48 5.50 10.80
N GLN A 170 2.42 5.59 11.61
CA GLN A 170 1.04 5.51 11.14
C GLN A 170 0.71 6.64 10.18
N LYS A 171 1.02 7.89 10.56
CA LYS A 171 0.80 9.07 9.72
C LYS A 171 1.63 9.02 8.44
N THR A 172 2.84 8.44 8.49
CA THR A 172 3.66 8.17 7.30
C THR A 172 2.92 7.23 6.34
N GLY A 173 2.36 6.12 6.82
CA GLY A 173 1.57 5.21 6.00
C GLY A 173 0.36 5.89 5.37
N GLN A 174 -0.43 6.61 6.18
CA GLN A 174 -1.62 7.34 5.71
C GLN A 174 -1.28 8.41 4.67
N LEU A 175 -0.15 9.11 4.86
CA LEU A 175 0.34 10.13 3.94
C LEU A 175 0.70 9.51 2.59
N LEU A 176 1.46 8.41 2.63
CA LEU A 176 1.91 7.72 1.43
C LEU A 176 0.72 7.19 0.62
N HIS A 177 -0.31 6.65 1.28
CA HIS A 177 -1.53 6.22 0.59
C HIS A 177 -2.15 7.37 -0.19
N THR A 178 -2.44 8.49 0.49
CA THR A 178 -3.03 9.67 -0.17
C THR A 178 -2.15 10.17 -1.31
N LEU A 179 -0.81 10.23 -1.12
CA LEU A 179 0.11 10.64 -2.17
C LEU A 179 0.09 9.71 -3.40
N GLN A 180 -0.06 8.40 -3.18
CA GLN A 180 -0.07 7.40 -4.25
C GLN A 180 -1.37 7.44 -5.04
N ASP A 181 -2.52 7.58 -4.37
CA ASP A 181 -3.85 7.70 -4.98
C ASP A 181 -3.96 8.88 -5.95
N PHE A 182 -3.20 9.96 -5.74
CA PHE A 182 -3.14 11.06 -6.71
C PHE A 182 -2.83 10.57 -8.13
N TYR A 183 -1.87 9.66 -8.28
CA TYR A 183 -1.43 9.21 -9.60
C TYR A 183 -2.36 8.18 -10.23
N SER A 184 -3.09 7.41 -9.43
CA SER A 184 -4.08 6.46 -9.93
C SER A 184 -5.44 7.11 -10.19
N HIS A 185 -5.86 8.11 -9.41
CA HIS A 185 -7.22 8.66 -9.46
C HIS A 185 -7.34 9.99 -10.22
N SER A 186 -6.22 10.65 -10.57
CA SER A 186 -6.21 11.89 -11.35
C SER A 186 -5.92 11.66 -12.84
N ASN A 187 -5.95 12.73 -13.64
CA ASN A 187 -5.48 12.75 -15.01
C ASN A 187 -3.97 13.04 -15.17
N TRP A 188 -3.15 12.91 -14.10
CA TRP A 188 -1.72 13.29 -14.15
C TRP A 188 -0.96 12.56 -15.25
N VAL A 189 -1.23 11.27 -15.43
CA VAL A 189 -0.60 10.44 -16.46
C VAL A 189 -1.08 10.86 -17.85
N GLU A 190 -2.38 11.06 -18.00
CA GLU A 190 -3.06 11.40 -19.25
C GLU A 190 -2.70 12.80 -19.78
N MET A 191 -2.26 13.71 -18.89
CA MET A 191 -1.67 15.00 -19.28
C MET A 191 -0.30 14.88 -19.96
N GLY A 192 0.27 13.67 -20.05
CA GLY A 192 1.59 13.45 -20.64
C GLY A 192 2.72 13.97 -19.75
N ASN A 193 2.51 14.04 -18.44
CA ASN A 193 3.60 14.35 -17.51
C ASN A 193 4.67 13.28 -17.57
N THR A 194 5.92 13.69 -17.38
CA THR A 194 7.09 12.81 -17.29
C THR A 194 7.66 12.74 -15.88
N ASP A 195 7.27 13.68 -15.01
CA ASP A 195 7.77 13.79 -13.63
C ASP A 195 6.62 13.90 -12.61
N VAL A 196 6.98 13.72 -11.34
CA VAL A 196 6.05 13.83 -10.20
C VAL A 196 5.55 15.27 -10.02
N ASN A 197 4.36 15.43 -9.44
CA ASN A 197 3.89 16.74 -9.04
C ASN A 197 4.61 17.20 -7.76
N THR A 198 5.54 18.13 -7.91
CA THR A 198 6.38 18.64 -6.81
C THR A 198 5.66 19.58 -5.84
N LEU A 199 4.41 19.97 -6.12
CA LEU A 199 3.60 20.84 -5.25
C LEU A 199 2.84 20.06 -4.19
N ILE A 200 2.52 18.77 -4.44
CA ILE A 200 1.75 17.94 -3.51
C ILE A 200 2.48 17.81 -2.18
N GLY A 201 1.76 18.09 -1.08
CA GLY A 201 2.33 18.03 0.25
C GLY A 201 3.25 19.20 0.62
N ARG A 202 3.41 20.18 -0.28
CA ARG A 202 4.15 21.43 -0.02
C ARG A 202 3.24 22.65 -0.07
N ASN A 203 2.31 22.67 -1.03
CA ASN A 203 1.29 23.71 -1.20
C ASN A 203 -0.10 23.08 -1.22
N GLU A 204 -1.12 23.78 -0.72
CA GLU A 204 -2.50 23.33 -0.88
C GLU A 204 -2.90 23.35 -2.36
N THR A 205 -2.57 24.41 -3.11
CA THR A 205 -2.81 24.46 -4.55
C THR A 205 -1.74 23.69 -5.31
N VAL A 206 -2.13 22.57 -5.94
CA VAL A 206 -1.23 21.64 -6.64
C VAL A 206 -1.36 21.70 -8.17
N GLY A 207 -2.17 22.63 -8.67
CA GLY A 207 -2.42 22.83 -10.09
C GLY A 207 -3.77 23.53 -10.29
N GLN A 208 -4.09 23.84 -11.55
CA GLN A 208 -5.43 24.34 -11.89
C GLN A 208 -6.41 23.18 -11.82
N VAL A 209 -7.41 23.25 -10.95
CA VAL A 209 -8.44 22.21 -10.80
C VAL A 209 -9.66 22.57 -11.65
N ALA A 210 -10.30 21.57 -12.27
CA ALA A 210 -11.51 21.77 -13.04
C ALA A 210 -12.63 22.38 -12.18
N ALA A 211 -13.35 23.36 -12.72
CA ALA A 211 -14.47 23.97 -12.01
C ALA A 211 -15.62 22.96 -11.80
N PRO A 212 -16.47 23.10 -10.76
CA PRO A 212 -17.56 22.15 -10.50
C PRO A 212 -18.54 21.95 -11.68
N ASN A 213 -18.73 22.97 -12.51
CA ASN A 213 -19.59 22.96 -13.70
C ASN A 213 -18.82 22.74 -15.02
N GLN A 214 -17.53 22.42 -14.96
CA GLN A 214 -16.70 22.15 -16.12
C GLN A 214 -16.69 20.65 -16.43
N ALA A 215 -17.18 20.28 -17.61
CA ALA A 215 -17.07 18.92 -18.12
C ALA A 215 -15.61 18.48 -18.20
N THR A 216 -15.30 17.26 -17.74
CA THR A 216 -13.95 16.70 -17.78
C THR A 216 -13.85 15.36 -18.50
N CYS A 217 -14.94 14.61 -18.58
CA CYS A 217 -15.04 13.33 -19.27
C CYS A 217 -16.23 13.30 -20.26
N SER A 218 -16.16 12.40 -21.24
CA SER A 218 -17.21 12.12 -22.23
C SER A 218 -17.55 10.63 -22.26
N ASP A 219 -18.83 10.32 -22.53
CA ASP A 219 -19.28 8.94 -22.77
C ASP A 219 -18.59 8.29 -23.99
N THR A 220 -18.24 9.10 -25.00
CA THR A 220 -17.74 8.61 -26.29
C THR A 220 -16.38 7.95 -26.22
N GLY A 221 -15.58 8.25 -25.18
CA GLY A 221 -14.26 7.65 -24.99
C GLY A 221 -14.29 6.37 -24.15
N CYS A 222 -15.47 5.85 -23.82
CA CYS A 222 -15.63 4.63 -23.03
C CYS A 222 -16.39 3.54 -23.79
N THR A 223 -15.82 2.34 -23.82
CA THR A 223 -16.48 1.14 -24.32
C THR A 223 -17.02 0.32 -23.14
N LYS A 224 -18.35 0.16 -23.08
CA LYS A 224 -19.00 -0.72 -22.11
C LYS A 224 -18.76 -2.18 -22.46
N LYS A 225 -18.30 -2.96 -21.49
CA LYS A 225 -18.05 -4.41 -21.60
C LYS A 225 -18.89 -5.14 -20.55
N THR A 226 -19.24 -6.39 -20.87
CA THR A 226 -20.03 -7.26 -20.01
C THR A 226 -19.35 -8.61 -19.90
N GLN A 227 -19.21 -9.12 -18.68
CA GLN A 227 -18.64 -10.44 -18.39
C GLN A 227 -19.61 -11.27 -17.56
N LYS A 228 -19.81 -12.53 -17.95
CA LYS A 228 -20.52 -13.49 -17.10
C LYS A 228 -19.67 -13.77 -15.87
N CYS A 229 -20.29 -13.73 -14.69
CA CYS A 229 -19.61 -14.04 -13.45
C CYS A 229 -19.29 -15.53 -13.35
N SER A 230 -18.09 -15.85 -12.85
CA SER A 230 -17.84 -17.18 -12.29
C SER A 230 -18.69 -17.42 -11.04
N LEU A 231 -18.80 -18.68 -10.60
CA LEU A 231 -19.55 -19.03 -9.38
C LEU A 231 -19.03 -18.24 -8.17
N TRP A 232 -17.72 -18.06 -8.06
CA TRP A 232 -17.10 -17.28 -6.98
C TRP A 232 -17.48 -15.81 -7.05
N GLN A 233 -17.44 -15.19 -8.24
CA GLN A 233 -17.83 -13.79 -8.43
C GLN A 233 -19.30 -13.55 -8.10
N GLN A 234 -20.19 -14.52 -8.36
CA GLN A 234 -21.59 -14.44 -7.96
C GLN A 234 -21.76 -14.37 -6.44
N ILE A 235 -20.91 -15.09 -5.70
CA ILE A 235 -20.94 -15.12 -4.22
C ILE A 235 -20.34 -13.84 -3.64
N THR A 236 -19.22 -13.37 -4.18
CA THR A 236 -18.42 -12.28 -3.59
C THR A 236 -18.82 -10.88 -4.03
N ILE A 237 -19.18 -10.69 -5.31
CA ILE A 237 -19.50 -9.38 -5.89
C ILE A 237 -21.02 -9.13 -5.90
N ARG A 238 -21.83 -10.19 -6.04
CA ARG A 238 -23.30 -10.16 -6.06
C ARG A 238 -23.94 -9.20 -7.10
N LYS A 239 -23.14 -8.60 -8.00
CA LYS A 239 -23.57 -7.84 -9.18
C LYS A 239 -23.19 -8.64 -10.41
N CYS A 240 -24.16 -9.33 -11.01
CA CYS A 240 -23.94 -10.21 -12.17
C CYS A 240 -25.04 -10.00 -13.23
N PRO A 241 -24.70 -9.93 -14.53
CA PRO A 241 -23.35 -9.98 -15.09
C PRO A 241 -22.49 -8.77 -14.68
N LEU A 242 -21.17 -8.93 -14.67
CA LEU A 242 -20.25 -7.82 -14.40
C LEU A 242 -20.29 -6.86 -15.57
N VAL A 243 -20.50 -5.59 -15.27
CA VAL A 243 -20.43 -4.49 -16.24
C VAL A 243 -19.24 -3.63 -15.89
N TYR A 244 -18.37 -3.40 -16.86
CA TYR A 244 -17.15 -2.62 -16.71
C TYR A 244 -16.85 -1.83 -17.97
N TYR A 245 -15.85 -0.96 -17.92
CA TYR A 245 -15.59 0.00 -18.98
C TYR A 245 -14.12 0.01 -19.34
N ASP A 246 -13.84 0.23 -20.63
CA ASP A 246 -12.52 0.53 -21.15
C ASP A 246 -12.55 1.97 -21.65
N CYS A 247 -11.84 2.86 -20.98
CA CYS A 247 -12.03 4.31 -21.08
C CYS A 247 -10.75 5.05 -21.51
N THR A 248 -9.93 4.42 -22.33
CA THR A 248 -8.57 4.90 -22.63
C THR A 248 -8.50 6.37 -23.08
N ASP A 249 -9.57 6.92 -23.68
CA ASP A 249 -9.63 8.29 -24.21
C ASP A 249 -10.93 9.03 -23.80
N ASN A 250 -11.43 8.83 -22.57
CA ASN A 250 -12.66 9.49 -22.11
C ASN A 250 -12.47 10.92 -21.56
N ILE A 251 -11.26 11.29 -21.14
CA ILE A 251 -10.96 12.63 -20.65
C ILE A 251 -10.93 13.60 -21.83
N LEU A 252 -11.63 14.74 -21.70
CA LEU A 252 -11.70 15.73 -22.77
C LEU A 252 -10.30 16.29 -23.08
N ALA A 253 -9.93 16.31 -24.36
CA ALA A 253 -8.61 16.78 -24.81
C ALA A 253 -8.26 18.20 -24.33
N ALA A 254 -9.25 19.07 -24.18
CA ALA A 254 -9.07 20.42 -23.64
C ALA A 254 -8.58 20.41 -22.17
N ILE A 255 -9.04 19.46 -21.35
CA ILE A 255 -8.61 19.32 -19.95
C ILE A 255 -7.12 18.99 -19.88
N ASN A 256 -6.68 18.00 -20.66
CA ASN A 256 -5.29 17.60 -20.67
C ASN A 256 -4.37 18.66 -21.30
N SER A 257 -4.75 19.23 -22.44
CA SER A 257 -3.94 20.26 -23.13
C SER A 257 -3.83 21.57 -22.35
N GLN A 258 -4.84 21.95 -21.57
CA GLN A 258 -4.80 23.10 -20.67
C GLN A 258 -4.20 22.77 -19.29
N ARG A 259 -3.77 21.52 -19.07
CA ARG A 259 -3.18 21.05 -17.81
C ARG A 259 -4.09 21.26 -16.59
N ILE A 260 -5.39 21.04 -16.81
CA ILE A 260 -6.41 21.14 -15.78
C ILE A 260 -6.52 19.77 -15.10
N LEU A 261 -6.42 19.75 -13.77
CA LEU A 261 -6.58 18.58 -12.93
C LEU A 261 -8.06 18.19 -12.82
N THR A 262 -8.34 16.92 -13.07
CA THR A 262 -9.61 16.25 -12.78
C THR A 262 -9.32 14.92 -12.09
N SER A 263 -10.25 14.45 -11.25
CA SER A 263 -10.21 13.10 -10.67
C SER A 263 -11.58 12.44 -10.70
N GLY A 264 -11.61 11.16 -10.34
CA GLY A 264 -12.83 10.37 -10.30
C GLY A 264 -13.73 10.73 -9.12
N TYR A 265 -15.04 10.74 -9.35
CA TYR A 265 -16.03 10.71 -8.28
C TYR A 265 -16.39 9.26 -7.96
N LEU A 266 -16.27 8.84 -6.70
CA LEU A 266 -16.66 7.50 -6.23
C LEU A 266 -18.06 7.52 -5.61
N PHE A 267 -18.83 6.45 -5.78
CA PHE A 267 -20.13 6.34 -5.10
C PHE A 267 -19.98 6.36 -3.56
N ASN A 268 -20.85 7.12 -2.86
CA ASN A 268 -20.95 7.16 -1.39
C ASN A 268 -19.68 7.66 -0.65
N GLN A 269 -18.95 8.55 -1.29
CA GLN A 269 -17.83 9.28 -0.71
C GLN A 269 -18.30 10.57 0.01
N THR A 270 -17.42 11.12 0.84
CA THR A 270 -17.68 12.27 1.69
C THR A 270 -16.52 13.25 1.70
N GLY A 271 -16.82 14.53 1.89
CA GLY A 271 -15.80 15.54 2.19
C GLY A 271 -15.42 15.58 3.68
N GLU A 272 -14.60 16.55 4.06
CA GLU A 272 -13.93 16.60 5.38
C GLU A 272 -14.87 16.76 6.59
N ASN A 273 -16.06 17.32 6.39
CA ASN A 273 -17.08 17.47 7.44
C ASN A 273 -18.17 16.38 7.37
N GLY A 274 -17.95 15.31 6.59
CA GLY A 274 -18.91 14.21 6.40
C GLY A 274 -20.03 14.49 5.39
N GLN A 275 -20.03 15.64 4.71
CA GLN A 275 -20.98 15.92 3.63
C GLN A 275 -20.85 14.90 2.48
N PRO A 276 -21.95 14.45 1.86
CA PRO A 276 -21.87 13.59 0.69
C PRO A 276 -21.31 14.38 -0.51
N LEU A 277 -20.33 13.80 -1.22
CA LEU A 277 -19.81 14.34 -2.48
C LEU A 277 -20.24 13.44 -3.62
N ASN A 278 -21.32 13.81 -4.29
CA ASN A 278 -21.84 13.05 -5.43
C ASN A 278 -21.29 13.59 -6.74
N LYS A 279 -21.11 12.69 -7.71
CA LYS A 279 -20.84 13.06 -9.09
C LYS A 279 -21.93 14.02 -9.61
N PRO A 280 -21.58 15.23 -10.06
CA PRO A 280 -22.54 16.19 -10.60
C PRO A 280 -23.26 15.64 -11.84
N ALA A 281 -24.60 15.60 -11.79
CA ALA A 281 -25.41 15.17 -12.91
C ALA A 281 -25.32 16.15 -14.08
N ASN A 282 -25.29 15.63 -15.31
CA ASN A 282 -25.32 16.41 -16.56
C ASN A 282 -24.15 17.40 -16.77
N VAL A 283 -23.08 17.31 -15.97
CA VAL A 283 -21.87 18.13 -16.17
C VAL A 283 -20.84 17.42 -17.05
N GLY A 284 -20.81 16.09 -17.05
CA GLY A 284 -19.74 15.32 -17.70
C GLY A 284 -18.48 15.22 -16.85
N LYS A 285 -18.62 15.00 -15.53
CA LYS A 285 -17.49 14.68 -14.65
C LYS A 285 -17.09 13.21 -14.79
N CYS A 286 -15.83 12.92 -14.51
CA CYS A 286 -15.31 11.55 -14.51
C CYS A 286 -15.79 10.80 -13.25
N SER A 287 -16.12 9.52 -13.38
CA SER A 287 -16.22 8.63 -12.23
C SER A 287 -14.84 8.11 -11.83
N HIS A 288 -14.71 7.57 -10.62
CA HIS A 288 -13.55 6.75 -10.28
C HIS A 288 -13.50 5.54 -11.22
N GLY A 289 -14.60 4.79 -11.28
CA GLY A 289 -14.77 3.61 -12.12
C GLY A 289 -14.38 2.32 -11.40
N SER A 290 -15.17 1.27 -11.59
CA SER A 290 -14.89 -0.15 -11.30
C SER A 290 -16.23 -0.90 -11.42
N VAL A 291 -16.22 -2.23 -11.37
CA VAL A 291 -17.46 -3.03 -11.20
C VAL A 291 -18.19 -2.76 -9.89
N LEU A 292 -17.55 -2.14 -8.90
CA LEU A 292 -18.12 -1.84 -7.58
C LEU A 292 -18.61 -0.38 -7.46
N ASP A 293 -18.10 0.51 -8.30
CA ASP A 293 -18.45 1.93 -8.30
C ASP A 293 -19.72 2.20 -9.12
N ASP A 294 -20.84 2.39 -8.42
CA ASP A 294 -22.12 2.68 -9.07
C ASP A 294 -22.14 4.02 -9.81
N SER A 295 -21.23 4.95 -9.48
CA SER A 295 -21.12 6.22 -10.20
C SER A 295 -20.69 6.02 -11.66
N ALA A 296 -20.01 4.91 -11.98
CA ALA A 296 -19.54 4.58 -13.32
C ALA A 296 -20.68 4.41 -14.34
N ASN A 297 -21.91 4.20 -13.86
CA ASN A 297 -23.10 4.09 -14.71
C ASN A 297 -23.78 5.45 -14.96
N VAL A 298 -23.35 6.51 -14.28
CA VAL A 298 -23.87 7.87 -14.44
C VAL A 298 -23.05 8.60 -15.51
N PRO A 299 -23.66 9.26 -16.51
CA PRO A 299 -22.92 10.06 -17.50
C PRO A 299 -22.07 11.17 -16.84
N ALA A 300 -20.80 11.38 -17.23
CA ALA A 300 -20.04 10.63 -18.23
C ALA A 300 -19.63 9.22 -17.73
N ILE A 301 -20.04 8.15 -18.42
CA ILE A 301 -19.90 6.75 -18.00
C ILE A 301 -18.44 6.30 -17.86
N GLY A 302 -18.24 5.20 -17.15
CA GLY A 302 -16.93 4.58 -16.97
C GLY A 302 -16.16 5.16 -15.81
N GLY A 303 -14.97 5.70 -16.05
CA GLY A 303 -14.15 6.31 -15.01
C GLY A 303 -12.71 6.55 -15.46
N ILE A 304 -11.89 7.01 -14.52
CA ILE A 304 -10.51 7.46 -14.78
C ILE A 304 -9.44 6.66 -14.02
N ASN A 305 -9.82 5.83 -13.03
CA ASN A 305 -8.82 5.24 -12.14
C ASN A 305 -7.89 4.23 -12.83
N LYS A 306 -6.71 4.07 -12.22
CA LYS A 306 -5.58 3.24 -12.68
C LYS A 306 -5.08 2.32 -11.55
N ASP A 307 -5.93 1.97 -10.58
CA ASP A 307 -5.58 1.22 -9.36
C ASP A 307 -5.03 -0.17 -9.65
N SER A 308 -5.46 -0.76 -10.76
CA SER A 308 -5.08 -2.09 -11.19
C SER A 308 -4.86 -2.13 -12.69
N ASN A 309 -4.16 -3.17 -13.15
CA ASN A 309 -4.06 -3.48 -14.57
C ASN A 309 -5.26 -4.28 -15.11
N SER A 310 -6.38 -4.32 -14.39
CA SER A 310 -7.60 -5.02 -14.79
C SER A 310 -8.73 -4.05 -15.13
N LEU A 311 -9.30 -4.20 -16.33
CA LEU A 311 -10.46 -3.42 -16.76
C LEU A 311 -11.71 -3.63 -15.89
N LEU A 312 -11.77 -4.69 -15.08
CA LEU A 312 -12.86 -4.87 -14.12
C LEU A 312 -12.82 -3.82 -13.00
N PHE A 313 -11.64 -3.36 -12.61
CA PHE A 313 -11.48 -2.44 -11.49
C PHE A 313 -11.01 -1.06 -11.93
N SER A 314 -10.33 -0.97 -13.08
CA SER A 314 -9.71 0.26 -13.55
C SER A 314 -10.04 0.50 -15.02
N PRO A 315 -10.91 1.47 -15.36
CA PRO A 315 -11.20 1.77 -16.76
C PRO A 315 -9.99 2.25 -17.57
N HIS A 316 -8.93 2.74 -16.89
CA HIS A 316 -7.65 3.14 -17.48
C HIS A 316 -6.54 2.12 -17.15
N ALA A 317 -6.86 0.83 -17.07
CA ALA A 317 -5.94 -0.24 -16.68
C ALA A 317 -4.59 -0.26 -17.44
N SER A 318 -4.57 0.20 -18.70
CA SER A 318 -3.35 0.29 -19.52
C SER A 318 -2.30 1.27 -18.97
N LEU A 319 -2.72 2.24 -18.16
CA LEU A 319 -1.88 3.26 -17.55
C LEU A 319 -1.44 2.93 -16.12
N HIS A 320 -1.90 1.81 -15.55
CA HIS A 320 -1.57 1.38 -14.18
C HIS A 320 -0.07 1.45 -13.87
N TYR A 321 0.76 0.86 -14.72
CA TYR A 321 2.20 0.81 -14.50
C TYR A 321 2.89 2.17 -14.56
N GLN A 322 2.37 3.10 -15.36
CA GLN A 322 2.90 4.46 -15.41
C GLN A 322 2.49 5.25 -14.17
N ALA A 323 1.26 5.07 -13.68
CA ALA A 323 0.82 5.62 -12.39
C ALA A 323 1.67 5.08 -11.23
N VAL A 324 1.94 3.76 -11.21
CA VAL A 324 2.82 3.12 -10.22
C VAL A 324 4.22 3.72 -10.23
N GLU A 325 4.80 3.98 -11.40
CA GLU A 325 6.13 4.60 -11.51
C GLU A 325 6.15 6.00 -10.87
N PHE A 326 5.15 6.84 -11.16
CA PHE A 326 5.02 8.14 -10.50
C PHE A 326 4.82 8.02 -8.99
N ALA A 327 3.99 7.09 -8.55
CA ALA A 327 3.70 6.86 -7.14
C ALA A 327 4.95 6.39 -6.36
N ILE A 328 5.79 5.53 -6.96
CA ILE A 328 7.09 5.12 -6.41
C ILE A 328 8.01 6.34 -6.30
N ASN A 329 8.17 7.09 -7.39
CA ASN A 329 9.09 8.23 -7.42
C ASN A 329 8.66 9.31 -6.40
N ALA A 330 7.36 9.61 -6.32
CA ALA A 330 6.83 10.58 -5.36
C ALA A 330 7.02 10.12 -3.91
N SER A 331 6.78 8.84 -3.63
CA SER A 331 7.02 8.25 -2.31
C SER A 331 8.50 8.29 -1.93
N GLU A 332 9.40 8.04 -2.89
CA GLU A 332 10.85 8.13 -2.70
C GLU A 332 11.28 9.58 -2.42
N HIS A 333 10.76 10.54 -3.18
CA HIS A 333 10.97 11.97 -2.93
C HIS A 333 10.53 12.36 -1.52
N PHE A 334 9.35 11.91 -1.08
CA PHE A 334 8.88 12.15 0.28
C PHE A 334 9.86 11.62 1.34
N PHE A 335 10.31 10.37 1.26
CA PHE A 335 11.24 9.83 2.26
C PHE A 335 12.57 10.59 2.28
N ASN A 336 13.11 10.94 1.11
CA ASN A 336 14.36 11.68 1.01
C ASN A 336 14.23 13.10 1.58
N GLU A 337 13.12 13.79 1.31
CA GLU A 337 12.84 15.11 1.88
C GLU A 337 12.58 15.05 3.39
N LEU A 338 11.86 14.03 3.85
CA LEU A 338 11.63 13.82 5.27
C LEU A 338 12.97 13.66 5.99
N ARG A 339 13.88 12.84 5.46
CA ARG A 339 15.25 12.70 5.98
C ARG A 339 16.00 14.03 6.01
N GLN A 340 15.94 14.82 4.94
CA GLN A 340 16.58 16.15 4.91
C GLN A 340 16.00 17.09 5.97
N GLU A 341 14.69 17.00 6.23
CA GLU A 341 13.99 17.86 7.16
C GLU A 341 14.22 17.48 8.63
N ILE A 342 14.22 16.19 8.96
CA ILE A 342 14.37 15.72 10.36
C ILE A 342 15.82 15.37 10.74
N GLY A 343 16.71 15.23 9.74
CA GLY A 343 18.10 14.82 9.93
C GLY A 343 18.28 13.30 9.99
N ASN A 344 19.52 12.85 9.78
CA ASN A 344 19.86 11.42 9.70
C ASN A 344 19.51 10.64 10.96
N ASP A 345 19.81 11.19 12.15
CA ASP A 345 19.60 10.50 13.42
C ASP A 345 18.11 10.28 13.73
N ASN A 346 17.28 11.29 13.44
CA ASN A 346 15.83 11.16 13.63
C ASN A 346 15.21 10.23 12.57
N PHE A 347 15.73 10.24 11.34
CA PHE A 347 15.28 9.32 10.29
C PHE A 347 15.65 7.87 10.63
N ASP A 348 16.86 7.64 11.14
CA ASP A 348 17.29 6.35 11.68
C ASP A 348 16.37 5.89 12.80
N ARG A 349 16.09 6.75 13.79
CA ARG A 349 15.18 6.44 14.91
C ARG A 349 13.75 6.15 14.44
N LEU A 350 13.24 6.92 13.48
CA LEU A 350 11.89 6.75 12.92
C LEU A 350 11.71 5.36 12.31
N PHE A 351 12.69 4.87 11.57
CA PHE A 351 12.59 3.57 10.89
C PHE A 351 13.34 2.43 11.58
N VAL A 352 14.11 2.71 12.62
CA VAL A 352 14.96 1.76 13.34
C VAL A 352 15.99 1.12 12.41
N ILE A 353 16.76 1.95 11.68
CA ILE A 353 17.73 1.49 10.67
C ILE A 353 18.99 0.90 11.33
N ASN A 354 19.52 1.53 12.38
CA ASN A 354 20.67 1.04 13.12
C ASN A 354 20.25 0.75 14.58
N PRO A 355 19.53 -0.36 14.84
CA PRO A 355 19.08 -0.69 16.18
C PRO A 355 20.25 -0.97 17.11
N ALA A 356 20.13 -0.56 18.38
CA ALA A 356 20.98 -1.06 19.44
C ALA A 356 20.73 -2.57 19.67
N ASP A 357 21.74 -3.31 20.14
CA ASP A 357 21.65 -4.76 20.38
C ASP A 357 20.43 -5.16 21.22
N ALA A 358 20.13 -4.39 22.27
CA ALA A 358 18.97 -4.65 23.12
C ALA A 358 17.64 -4.58 22.37
N VAL A 359 17.51 -3.68 21.39
CA VAL A 359 16.32 -3.51 20.55
C VAL A 359 16.21 -4.67 19.56
N ALA A 360 17.30 -4.99 18.86
CA ALA A 360 17.35 -6.11 17.92
C ALA A 360 17.06 -7.44 18.62
N GLN A 361 17.63 -7.66 19.82
CA GLN A 361 17.41 -8.86 20.62
C GLN A 361 15.96 -8.97 21.10
N ALA A 362 15.37 -7.87 21.58
CA ALA A 362 13.98 -7.87 22.00
C ALA A 362 13.06 -8.29 20.84
N ILE A 363 13.24 -7.71 19.66
CA ILE A 363 12.43 -8.04 18.47
C ILE A 363 12.69 -9.47 17.98
N SER A 364 13.94 -9.91 17.94
CA SER A 364 14.29 -11.29 17.57
C SER A 364 13.64 -12.33 18.49
N ASN A 365 13.64 -12.07 19.81
CA ASN A 365 12.99 -12.94 20.80
C ASN A 365 11.47 -13.03 20.58
N GLU A 366 10.83 -11.91 20.26
CA GLU A 366 9.40 -11.86 19.95
C GLU A 366 9.06 -12.75 18.73
N VAL A 367 9.87 -12.67 17.68
CA VAL A 367 9.71 -13.52 16.48
C VAL A 367 9.95 -14.99 16.78
N ALA A 368 11.03 -15.31 17.51
CA ALA A 368 11.40 -16.69 17.84
C ALA A 368 10.34 -17.40 18.68
N GLN A 369 9.57 -16.67 19.49
CA GLN A 369 8.43 -17.19 20.25
C GLN A 369 7.21 -17.51 19.38
N GLY A 370 7.34 -17.49 18.06
CA GLY A 370 6.24 -17.79 17.13
C GLY A 370 5.12 -16.77 17.20
N LYS A 371 5.36 -15.59 17.81
CA LYS A 371 4.47 -14.44 17.71
C LYS A 371 4.58 -13.95 16.28
N ARG A 372 3.83 -14.62 15.42
CA ARG A 372 3.60 -14.18 14.06
C ARG A 372 2.94 -12.82 14.18
N PHE A 373 3.64 -11.78 13.76
CA PHE A 373 3.04 -10.50 13.42
C PHE A 373 2.18 -10.59 12.14
N ARG A 374 1.54 -11.75 11.89
CA ARG A 374 0.36 -11.81 11.03
C ARG A 374 -0.79 -11.35 11.90
N LEU A 375 -1.01 -10.03 11.93
CA LEU A 375 -2.07 -9.38 12.72
C LEU A 375 -2.13 -9.95 14.15
N PHE A 376 -1.16 -9.52 14.96
CA PHE A 376 -1.08 -9.67 16.42
C PHE A 376 -2.29 -10.33 17.12
N THR A 377 -2.05 -11.45 17.80
CA THR A 377 -2.63 -11.87 19.10
C THR A 377 -1.95 -13.21 19.45
N SER A 378 -1.53 -13.57 20.67
CA SER A 378 -2.10 -13.34 22.00
C SER A 378 -1.05 -13.44 23.14
N THR A 379 0.25 -13.26 22.88
CA THR A 379 1.29 -13.61 23.88
C THR A 379 2.28 -12.48 24.17
N LEU A 380 1.82 -11.23 24.35
CA LEU A 380 2.62 -10.16 24.96
C LEU A 380 2.04 -9.74 26.31
N THR A 381 1.54 -10.70 27.08
CA THR A 381 0.74 -10.40 28.29
C THR A 381 1.43 -10.78 29.59
N ALA A 382 2.66 -11.33 29.59
CA ALA A 382 3.28 -11.76 30.86
C ALA A 382 4.79 -11.48 31.05
N SER A 383 5.49 -10.76 30.16
CA SER A 383 6.97 -10.63 30.33
C SER A 383 7.65 -9.34 29.87
N LEU A 384 6.97 -8.18 29.84
CA LEU A 384 7.65 -6.91 29.56
C LEU A 384 7.26 -5.78 30.53
N GLU A 385 7.41 -6.03 31.83
CA GLU A 385 7.24 -5.06 32.93
C GLU A 385 8.41 -4.06 33.08
N LYS A 386 9.24 -3.79 32.06
CA LYS A 386 10.45 -2.96 32.24
C LYS A 386 10.85 -1.97 31.11
N SER A 387 9.94 -1.57 30.22
CA SER A 387 10.05 -0.27 29.52
C SER A 387 8.68 0.24 29.05
N ASP A 388 8.09 1.16 29.82
CA ASP A 388 6.64 1.30 29.88
C ASP A 388 5.96 2.13 28.77
N SER A 389 6.66 2.94 27.97
CA SER A 389 6.01 3.78 26.94
C SER A 389 5.90 3.10 25.58
N PHE A 390 7.04 2.81 24.94
CA PHE A 390 7.12 2.22 23.58
C PHE A 390 6.32 0.91 23.42
N LEU A 391 6.31 0.07 24.45
CA LEU A 391 5.63 -1.23 24.43
C LEU A 391 4.13 -1.12 24.71
N THR A 392 3.70 -0.12 25.47
CA THR A 392 2.29 0.17 25.72
C THR A 392 1.64 0.73 24.45
N ASP A 393 2.37 1.55 23.71
CA ASP A 393 1.84 2.24 22.54
C ASP A 393 1.81 1.37 21.28
N LEU A 394 2.78 0.45 21.14
CA LEU A 394 2.69 -0.63 20.14
C LEU A 394 1.48 -1.53 20.41
N LYS A 395 1.25 -1.95 21.67
CA LYS A 395 0.07 -2.75 22.07
C LYS A 395 -1.25 -2.04 21.74
N ASN A 396 -1.34 -0.74 22.02
CA ASN A 396 -2.55 0.04 21.78
C ASN A 396 -2.81 0.28 20.29
N SER A 397 -1.77 0.56 19.51
CA SER A 397 -1.87 0.80 18.06
C SER A 397 -2.33 -0.43 17.31
N VAL A 398 -1.79 -1.56 17.70
CA VAL A 398 -2.14 -2.88 17.18
C VAL A 398 -3.57 -3.27 17.52
N LYS A 399 -3.96 -3.07 18.78
CA LYS A 399 -5.33 -3.32 19.23
C LYS A 399 -6.31 -2.41 18.49
N SER A 400 -5.96 -1.14 18.29
CA SER A 400 -6.75 -0.19 17.52
C SER A 400 -6.90 -0.62 16.06
N ALA A 401 -5.80 -1.00 15.39
CA ALA A 401 -5.84 -1.51 14.01
C ALA A 401 -6.67 -2.79 13.90
N TYR A 402 -6.49 -3.73 14.83
CA TYR A 402 -7.27 -4.97 14.91
C TYR A 402 -8.75 -4.70 15.16
N ASP A 403 -9.11 -3.84 16.11
CA ASP A 403 -10.49 -3.50 16.46
C ASP A 403 -11.20 -2.78 15.31
N LYS A 404 -10.48 -1.92 14.55
CA LYS A 404 -11.00 -1.28 13.34
C LYS A 404 -11.29 -2.30 12.23
N VAL A 405 -10.36 -3.21 11.97
CA VAL A 405 -10.54 -4.30 10.98
C VAL A 405 -11.67 -5.25 11.41
N LYS A 406 -11.71 -5.64 12.68
CA LYS A 406 -12.75 -6.49 13.26
C LYS A 406 -14.13 -5.82 13.20
N SER A 407 -14.22 -4.54 13.55
CA SER A 407 -15.46 -3.74 13.45
C SER A 407 -15.95 -3.63 12.01
N PHE A 408 -15.03 -3.42 11.06
CA PHE A 408 -15.34 -3.41 9.63
C PHE A 408 -15.99 -4.73 9.17
N PHE A 409 -15.38 -5.87 9.47
CA PHE A 409 -15.93 -7.18 9.10
C PHE A 409 -17.23 -7.51 9.85
N THR A 410 -17.33 -7.18 11.13
CA THR A 410 -18.56 -7.39 11.92
C THR A 410 -19.75 -6.62 11.34
N ASN A 411 -19.51 -5.38 10.89
CA ASN A 411 -20.53 -4.55 10.22
C ASN A 411 -20.87 -5.03 8.80
N LEU A 412 -19.94 -5.69 8.11
CA LEU A 412 -20.15 -6.23 6.77
C LEU A 412 -21.06 -7.48 6.78
N PHE A 413 -20.95 -8.30 7.82
CA PHE A 413 -21.67 -9.58 7.93
C PHE A 413 -22.89 -9.55 8.85
N SER A 414 -23.15 -8.46 9.59
CA SER A 414 -24.32 -8.31 10.47
C SER A 414 -25.66 -8.12 9.73
N LYS A 415 -25.64 -7.84 8.41
CA LYS A 415 -26.86 -7.65 7.60
C LYS A 415 -27.49 -8.93 7.06
N THR A 416 -26.90 -10.10 7.29
CA THR A 416 -27.54 -11.38 7.00
C THR A 416 -27.43 -12.26 8.23
N SER A 417 -28.57 -12.65 8.78
CA SER A 417 -28.72 -13.59 9.90
C SER A 417 -28.09 -14.95 9.55
N ILE A 418 -26.78 -15.06 9.75
CA ILE A 418 -26.02 -16.30 9.68
C ILE A 418 -25.48 -16.55 11.08
N ASN A 419 -25.99 -17.60 11.74
CA ASN A 419 -25.43 -18.11 12.99
C ASN A 419 -24.00 -18.60 12.72
N VAL A 420 -23.02 -17.99 13.38
CA VAL A 420 -21.63 -18.45 13.35
C VAL A 420 -21.50 -19.62 14.33
N PRO A 421 -21.08 -20.82 13.90
CA PRO A 421 -20.91 -21.95 14.80
C PRO A 421 -19.66 -21.76 15.65
N THR A 422 -19.80 -21.90 16.97
CA THR A 422 -18.70 -22.04 17.92
C THR A 422 -18.11 -23.45 17.78
N TYR A 423 -16.82 -23.57 17.44
CA TYR A 423 -16.12 -24.86 17.50
C TYR A 423 -14.98 -24.83 18.52
N ASP A 424 -14.97 -25.90 19.33
CA ASP A 424 -13.97 -26.28 20.33
C ASP A 424 -12.64 -26.67 19.64
N LEU A 425 -11.54 -26.07 20.08
CA LEU A 425 -10.20 -26.17 19.48
C LEU A 425 -9.31 -27.28 20.08
N SER A 426 -9.88 -28.14 20.94
CA SER A 426 -9.12 -29.17 21.67
C SER A 426 -8.46 -30.23 20.77
N ASP A 427 -8.94 -30.44 19.54
CA ASP A 427 -8.35 -31.42 18.59
C ASP A 427 -7.09 -30.92 17.86
N LEU A 428 -6.80 -29.62 17.86
CA LEU A 428 -5.59 -29.09 17.20
C LEU A 428 -4.31 -29.41 18.01
N ILE A 429 -4.44 -29.69 19.30
CA ILE A 429 -3.34 -29.90 20.23
C ILE A 429 -2.70 -31.29 20.07
N ALA A 430 -3.40 -32.28 19.49
CA ALA A 430 -2.89 -33.64 19.39
C ALA A 430 -1.83 -33.86 18.30
N ASN A 431 -1.82 -33.05 17.22
CA ASN A 431 -1.00 -33.30 16.02
C ASN A 431 0.34 -32.54 15.96
N ILE A 432 0.73 -31.82 17.03
CA ILE A 432 1.99 -31.04 17.10
C ILE A 432 3.16 -31.87 17.70
N LYS A 433 2.94 -33.12 18.10
CA LYS A 433 3.93 -33.91 18.86
C LYS A 433 5.16 -34.41 18.10
N ASP A 434 5.36 -34.07 16.83
CA ASP A 434 6.63 -34.36 16.13
C ASP A 434 7.29 -33.06 15.61
N ALA A 435 7.95 -32.36 16.53
CA ALA A 435 8.62 -31.08 16.31
C ALA A 435 10.07 -31.23 15.77
N SER A 436 10.35 -32.30 15.01
CA SER A 436 11.70 -32.56 14.49
C SER A 436 11.89 -32.21 13.00
N ASN A 437 10.84 -31.84 12.26
CA ASN A 437 10.93 -31.71 10.78
C ASN A 437 10.16 -30.54 10.13
N VAL A 438 9.89 -29.44 10.85
CA VAL A 438 9.35 -28.23 10.21
C VAL A 438 10.31 -27.05 10.40
N HIS A 439 11.31 -26.98 9.51
CA HIS A 439 12.04 -25.74 9.27
C HIS A 439 11.06 -24.70 8.69
N ALA A 440 10.56 -23.82 9.54
CA ALA A 440 9.89 -22.61 9.10
C ALA A 440 10.97 -21.61 8.68
N ALA A 441 11.20 -21.52 7.37
CA ALA A 441 11.94 -20.39 6.81
C ALA A 441 11.28 -19.06 7.25
N PRO A 442 12.07 -18.00 7.47
CA PRO A 442 11.51 -16.66 7.57
C PRO A 442 10.66 -16.43 6.33
N LEU A 443 9.61 -15.61 6.43
CA LEU A 443 8.88 -15.12 5.26
C LEU A 443 9.77 -14.13 4.49
N VAL A 444 10.91 -14.62 3.99
CA VAL A 444 11.60 -14.10 2.83
C VAL A 444 10.60 -14.24 1.69
N MET A 445 10.37 -13.11 1.01
CA MET A 445 9.52 -12.99 -0.16
C MET A 445 9.43 -14.31 -0.95
N ASN A 446 8.22 -14.88 -1.03
CA ASN A 446 7.97 -16.00 -1.92
C ASN A 446 8.44 -15.57 -3.33
N GLY A 447 9.30 -16.37 -3.98
CA GLY A 447 9.98 -16.00 -5.23
C GLY A 447 9.06 -15.60 -6.40
N LYS A 448 7.74 -15.73 -6.27
CA LYS A 448 6.73 -15.15 -7.16
C LYS A 448 6.70 -13.61 -7.12
N ASN A 449 6.82 -12.97 -5.96
CA ASN A 449 6.82 -11.49 -5.85
C ASN A 449 8.08 -10.89 -6.48
N ILE A 450 9.23 -11.55 -6.30
CA ILE A 450 10.50 -11.18 -6.96
C ILE A 450 10.39 -11.29 -8.49
N ARG A 451 9.76 -12.35 -9.02
CA ARG A 451 9.53 -12.50 -10.47
C ARG A 451 8.54 -11.48 -11.05
N ARG A 452 7.51 -11.08 -10.29
CA ARG A 452 6.55 -10.05 -10.68
C ARG A 452 7.20 -8.66 -10.73
N LYS A 453 7.92 -8.30 -9.67
CA LYS A 453 8.75 -7.09 -9.56
C LYS A 453 9.77 -7.01 -10.70
N LYS A 454 10.40 -8.14 -11.04
CA LYS A 454 11.31 -8.26 -12.21
C LYS A 454 10.59 -8.05 -13.55
N ARG A 455 9.42 -8.67 -13.79
CA ARG A 455 8.64 -8.49 -15.03
C ARG A 455 8.16 -7.05 -15.22
N PHE A 456 7.72 -6.38 -14.15
CA PHE A 456 7.34 -4.97 -14.16
C PHE A 456 8.51 -4.07 -14.54
N ILE A 457 9.68 -4.28 -13.91
CA ILE A 457 10.88 -3.49 -14.21
C ILE A 457 11.42 -3.77 -15.62
N ASP A 458 11.38 -5.03 -16.08
CA ASP A 458 11.76 -5.38 -17.46
C ASP A 458 10.81 -4.72 -18.48
N ALA A 459 9.53 -4.54 -18.14
CA ALA A 459 8.56 -3.80 -18.95
C ALA A 459 8.82 -2.28 -18.94
N LEU A 460 9.20 -1.71 -17.79
CA LEU A 460 9.61 -0.29 -17.69
C LEU A 460 10.89 0.00 -18.48
N LYS A 461 11.90 -0.89 -18.38
CA LYS A 461 13.17 -0.77 -19.11
C LYS A 461 12.99 -0.87 -20.62
N LYS A 462 12.10 -1.75 -21.10
CA LYS A 462 11.76 -1.83 -22.53
C LYS A 462 11.14 -0.54 -23.06
N ARG A 463 10.28 0.13 -22.27
CA ARG A 463 9.65 1.41 -22.66
C ARG A 463 10.62 2.60 -22.62
N GLN A 464 11.59 2.62 -21.71
CA GLN A 464 12.64 3.66 -21.68
C GLN A 464 13.65 3.54 -22.83
N LEU A 465 13.79 2.35 -23.43
CA LEU A 465 14.74 2.10 -24.53
C LEU A 465 14.13 2.24 -25.94
N GLY A 466 12.83 2.50 -26.05
CA GLY A 466 12.19 2.81 -27.34
C GLY A 466 12.09 1.63 -28.32
N ASP A 467 12.07 0.38 -27.84
CA ASP A 467 11.83 -0.83 -28.66
C ASP A 467 10.34 -1.22 -28.73
#